data_AF-A0A841LDV6-F1
#
_entry.id   AF-A0A841LDV6-F1
#
_cell.length_a   1.000
_cell.length_b   1.000
_cell.length_c   1.000
_cell.angle_alpha   90.00
_cell.angle_beta   90.00
_cell.angle_gamma   90.00
#
_symmetry.space_group_name_H-M   'P 1'
#
loop_
_entity.id
_entity.type
_entity.pdbx_description
1 polymer ?
#
loop_
_entity_poly.entity_id
_entity_poly.type
_entity_poly.pdbx_seq_one_letter_code
_entity_poly.pdbx_strand_id
1 'polypeptide(L)'
;MTGSYPDWSIKDINNDGLKDFLINWYPLSGCCMRNIFDLYLSQTDETFSPEIELANPTFFLKEKLIRGVTYGHPGLASLYKFKWNGLKLDTLEYIYPNIKDTLQISFVKSNRISYPHSKHNQSKNIKSIPKEYKTVLGLDYFKSYSLKDIKIISKNYDN
;
A
#
# COMPACT_ATOMS: atom_id res chain seq x y z
N MET A 1 -16.67 4.13 30.81
CA MET A 1 -16.17 3.06 29.93
C MET A 1 -14.66 3.22 29.84
N THR A 2 -13.89 2.33 30.46
CA THR A 2 -12.45 2.27 30.27
C THR A 2 -12.22 1.63 28.89
N GLY A 3 -12.17 2.46 27.85
CA GLY A 3 -11.86 1.98 26.51
C GLY A 3 -10.41 1.50 26.50
N SER A 4 -10.21 0.18 26.59
CA SER A 4 -8.93 -0.42 26.26
C SER A 4 -8.66 -0.10 24.80
N TYR A 5 -7.61 0.66 24.52
CA TYR A 5 -7.10 0.76 23.16
C TYR A 5 -6.80 -0.66 22.67
N PRO A 6 -7.16 -1.00 21.43
CA PRO A 6 -6.91 -2.34 20.92
C PRO A 6 -5.41 -2.63 20.91
N ASP A 7 -5.01 -3.87 21.24
CA ASP A 7 -3.61 -4.30 21.41
C ASP A 7 -2.66 -3.97 20.23
N TRP A 8 -3.20 -3.58 19.08
CA TRP A 8 -2.42 -3.15 17.92
C TRP A 8 -1.96 -1.69 17.98
N SER A 9 -2.52 -0.83 18.84
CA SER A 9 -2.18 0.60 18.89
C SER A 9 -0.82 0.88 19.53
N ILE A 10 -0.32 -0.03 20.37
CA ILE A 10 1.02 0.01 20.96
C ILE A 10 1.78 -1.24 20.53
N LYS A 11 2.69 -1.14 19.56
CA LYS A 11 3.36 -2.32 18.99
C LYS A 11 4.70 -1.97 18.36
N ASP A 12 5.69 -2.83 18.52
CA ASP A 12 6.96 -2.74 17.78
C ASP A 12 6.72 -3.11 16.30
N ILE A 13 6.62 -2.10 15.44
CA ILE A 13 6.20 -2.22 14.05
C ILE A 13 7.39 -2.35 13.10
N ASN A 14 8.54 -1.77 13.46
CA ASN A 14 9.80 -1.81 12.71
C ASN A 14 10.77 -2.91 13.20
N ASN A 15 10.39 -3.60 14.29
CA ASN A 15 11.11 -4.69 14.93
C ASN A 15 12.52 -4.26 15.38
N ASP A 16 12.58 -3.13 16.10
CA ASP A 16 13.79 -2.57 16.71
C ASP A 16 13.86 -2.75 18.24
N GLY A 17 12.81 -3.32 18.85
CA GLY A 17 12.70 -3.59 20.29
C GLY A 17 11.96 -2.50 21.06
N LEU A 18 11.61 -1.37 20.44
CA LEU A 18 10.79 -0.32 21.03
C LEU A 18 9.33 -0.47 20.59
N LYS A 19 8.39 -0.19 21.49
CA LYS A 19 6.97 -0.20 21.14
C LYS A 19 6.59 1.14 20.51
N ASP A 20 5.97 1.11 19.35
CA ASP A 20 5.54 2.29 18.62
C ASP A 20 4.09 2.64 18.91
N PHE A 21 3.68 3.85 18.55
CA PHE A 21 2.31 4.32 18.65
C PHE A 21 1.64 4.32 17.27
N LEU A 22 0.46 3.68 17.19
CA LEU A 22 -0.30 3.50 15.97
C LEU A 22 -1.74 3.99 16.17
N ILE A 23 -2.20 4.84 15.27
CA ILE A 23 -3.59 5.29 15.21
C ILE A 23 -4.20 4.71 13.95
N ASN A 24 -5.21 3.83 14.08
CA ASN A 24 -6.01 3.38 12.95
C ASN A 24 -7.30 4.19 12.89
N TRP A 25 -7.61 4.70 11.70
CA TRP A 25 -8.86 5.40 11.47
C TRP A 25 -9.32 5.23 10.02
N TYR A 26 -10.61 5.48 9.81
CA TYR A 26 -11.21 5.43 8.49
C TYR A 26 -11.94 6.75 8.24
N PRO A 27 -11.60 7.50 7.17
CA PRO A 27 -12.24 8.78 6.89
C PRO A 27 -13.72 8.59 6.57
N LEU A 28 -14.57 9.49 7.08
CA LEU A 28 -16.02 9.45 6.86
C LEU A 28 -16.44 9.77 5.42
N SER A 29 -15.55 10.41 4.64
CA SER A 29 -15.80 10.82 3.26
C SER A 29 -14.71 10.32 2.32
N GLY A 30 -15.11 9.88 1.13
CA GLY A 30 -14.20 9.40 0.08
C GLY A 30 -14.91 8.44 -0.87
N CYS A 31 -14.26 8.13 -1.99
CA CYS A 31 -14.81 7.20 -3.00
C CYS A 31 -14.38 5.75 -2.80
N CYS A 32 -13.33 5.55 -2.00
CA CYS A 32 -12.39 4.46 -2.23
C CYS A 32 -11.83 3.94 -0.90
N MET A 33 -11.38 2.68 -0.89
CA MET A 33 -10.87 2.02 0.31
C MET A 33 -9.71 2.81 0.94
N ARG A 34 -9.88 3.24 2.20
CA ARG A 34 -8.93 4.11 2.90
C ARG A 34 -8.84 3.81 4.40
N ASN A 35 -8.48 2.58 4.76
CA ASN A 35 -8.14 2.22 6.14
C ASN A 35 -6.74 2.78 6.46
N ILE A 36 -6.67 3.90 7.17
CA ILE A 36 -5.43 4.65 7.41
C ILE A 36 -4.80 4.25 8.74
N PHE A 37 -3.48 4.09 8.72
CA PHE A 37 -2.67 4.04 9.93
C PHE A 37 -1.71 5.21 9.95
N ASP A 38 -1.72 5.97 11.04
CA ASP A 38 -0.71 6.96 11.37
C ASP A 38 0.25 6.32 12.36
N LEU A 39 1.53 6.21 11.97
CA LEU A 39 2.57 5.57 12.75
C LEU A 39 3.52 6.62 13.30
N TYR A 40 3.81 6.50 14.59
CA TYR A 40 4.83 7.28 15.30
C TYR A 40 5.81 6.30 15.93
N LEU A 41 7.01 6.23 15.37
CA LEU A 41 8.03 5.28 15.83
C LEU A 41 8.74 5.81 17.06
N SER A 42 8.88 4.97 18.07
CA SER A 42 9.59 5.33 19.29
C SER A 42 11.10 5.45 19.03
N GLN A 43 11.74 6.41 19.67
CA GLN A 43 13.19 6.62 19.60
C GLN A 43 13.83 6.44 20.98
N THR A 44 15.14 6.21 21.01
CA THR A 44 15.89 5.97 22.26
C THR A 44 15.99 7.18 23.17
N ASP A 45 15.71 8.38 22.66
CA ASP A 45 15.71 9.65 23.39
C ASP A 45 14.32 10.04 23.94
N GLU A 46 13.40 9.06 24.04
CA GLU A 46 12.03 9.24 24.53
C GLU A 46 11.16 10.16 23.64
N THR A 47 11.55 10.35 22.38
CA THR A 47 10.76 11.06 21.38
C THR A 47 10.13 10.11 20.35
N PHE A 48 9.30 10.66 19.46
CA PHE A 48 8.74 9.93 18.32
C PHE A 48 9.28 10.45 16.99
N SER A 49 9.32 9.58 15.99
CA SER A 49 9.51 10.00 14.60
C SER A 49 8.41 10.97 14.14
N PRO A 50 8.64 11.73 13.05
CA PRO A 50 7.53 12.30 12.30
C PRO A 50 6.52 11.22 11.91
N GLU A 51 5.28 11.64 11.70
CA GLU A 51 4.18 10.78 11.26
C GLU A 51 4.52 10.05 9.96
N ILE A 52 4.22 8.75 9.93
CA ILE A 52 4.22 7.94 8.71
C ILE A 52 2.76 7.49 8.48
N GLU A 53 2.09 8.12 7.51
CA GLU A 53 0.74 7.71 7.10
C GLU A 53 0.81 6.54 6.10
N LEU A 54 0.06 5.48 6.37
CA LEU A 54 -0.07 4.33 5.48
C LEU A 54 -1.54 4.02 5.19
N ALA A 55 -1.90 3.99 3.91
CA ALA A 55 -3.20 3.53 3.46
C ALA A 55 -3.23 2.00 3.29
N ASN A 56 -4.24 1.37 3.86
CA ASN A 56 -4.56 -0.06 3.77
C ASN A 56 -3.35 -1.00 4.00
N PRO A 57 -2.57 -0.83 5.08
CA PRO A 57 -1.38 -1.65 5.31
C PRO A 57 -1.73 -3.05 5.82
N THR A 58 -0.84 -3.98 5.50
CA THR A 58 -0.69 -5.30 6.10
C THR A 58 0.75 -5.41 6.60
N PHE A 59 0.91 -5.55 7.92
CA PHE A 59 2.22 -5.57 8.57
C PHE A 59 2.79 -6.98 8.66
N PHE A 60 4.01 -7.17 8.15
CA PHE A 60 4.78 -8.42 8.18
C PHE A 60 6.04 -8.21 9.04
N LEU A 61 5.84 -8.25 10.35
CA LEU A 61 6.82 -7.80 11.36
C LEU A 61 8.12 -8.59 11.34
N LYS A 62 8.03 -9.93 11.21
CA LYS A 62 9.20 -10.82 11.18
C LYS A 62 10.12 -10.50 10.00
N GLU A 63 9.52 -10.15 8.87
CA GLU A 63 10.22 -9.79 7.64
C GLU A 63 10.61 -8.31 7.56
N LYS A 64 10.18 -7.48 8.52
CA LYS A 64 10.29 -6.02 8.49
C LYS A 64 9.68 -5.41 7.21
N LEU A 65 8.56 -5.98 6.77
CA LEU A 65 7.88 -5.58 5.53
C LEU A 65 6.49 -5.02 5.82
N ILE A 66 6.08 -4.09 4.96
CA ILE A 66 4.70 -3.65 4.86
C ILE A 66 4.27 -3.87 3.43
N ARG A 67 3.08 -4.45 3.24
CA ARG A 67 2.43 -4.48 1.93
C ARG A 67 1.03 -3.92 2.08
N GLY A 68 0.49 -3.33 1.05
CA GLY A 68 -0.86 -2.81 1.13
C GLY A 68 -1.38 -2.35 -0.22
N VAL A 69 -2.48 -1.61 -0.17
CA VAL A 69 -3.13 -1.03 -1.35
C VAL A 69 -3.16 0.48 -1.22
N THR A 70 -2.66 1.19 -2.23
CA THR A 70 -2.76 2.66 -2.24
C THR A 70 -4.21 3.11 -2.32
N TYR A 71 -4.49 4.31 -1.84
CA TYR A 71 -5.79 4.94 -2.05
C TYR A 71 -6.06 5.13 -3.56
N GLY A 72 -7.26 4.76 -4.02
CA GLY A 72 -7.67 4.92 -5.42
C GLY A 72 -8.79 3.97 -5.83
N HIS A 73 -9.37 4.20 -7.01
CA HIS A 73 -10.35 3.30 -7.60
C HIS A 73 -9.71 1.97 -8.02
N PRO A 74 -10.43 0.84 -7.97
CA PRO A 74 -9.99 -0.39 -8.62
C PRO A 74 -9.64 -0.12 -10.10
N GLY A 75 -8.54 -0.70 -10.59
CA GLY A 75 -7.99 -0.39 -11.91
C GLY A 75 -6.98 0.77 -11.93
N LEU A 76 -6.96 1.62 -10.89
CA LEU A 76 -5.99 2.71 -10.69
C LEU A 76 -5.16 2.55 -9.42
N ALA A 77 -5.74 1.96 -8.37
CA ALA A 77 -5.04 1.62 -7.14
C ALA A 77 -3.91 0.63 -7.41
N SER A 78 -2.86 0.70 -6.58
CA SER A 78 -1.67 -0.13 -6.71
C SER A 78 -1.45 -0.95 -5.45
N LEU A 79 -0.90 -2.14 -5.61
CA LEU A 79 -0.25 -2.82 -4.50
C LEU A 79 1.09 -2.14 -4.25
N TYR A 80 1.49 -2.02 -2.99
CA TYR A 80 2.83 -1.55 -2.62
C TYR A 80 3.52 -2.55 -1.70
N LYS A 81 4.85 -2.47 -1.67
CA LYS A 81 5.71 -3.17 -0.72
C LYS A 81 6.83 -2.27 -0.26
N PHE A 82 6.87 -2.04 1.05
CA PHE A 82 7.88 -1.26 1.74
C PHE A 82 8.67 -2.15 2.70
N LYS A 83 9.89 -1.73 3.00
CA LYS A 83 10.76 -2.38 3.98
C LYS A 83 11.26 -1.37 4.98
N TRP A 84 11.24 -1.72 6.26
CA TRP A 84 11.86 -0.90 7.29
C TRP A 84 13.38 -0.85 7.13
N ASN A 85 13.91 0.36 7.25
CA ASN A 85 15.32 0.68 7.30
C ASN A 85 15.53 1.66 8.46
N GLY A 86 15.60 1.11 9.68
CA GLY A 86 15.49 1.89 10.92
C GLY A 86 14.14 2.60 10.99
N LEU A 87 14.18 3.93 11.13
CA LEU A 87 12.99 4.78 11.23
C LEU A 87 12.38 5.18 9.88
N LYS A 88 12.87 4.62 8.77
CA LYS A 88 12.43 4.96 7.41
C LYS A 88 11.86 3.75 6.69
N LEU A 89 10.99 4.03 5.71
CA LEU A 89 10.46 3.03 4.78
C LEU A 89 11.15 3.15 3.42
N ASP A 90 11.86 2.11 3.03
CA ASP A 90 12.37 1.95 1.68
C ASP A 90 11.25 1.37 0.80
N THR A 91 11.01 2.03 -0.34
CA THR A 91 10.10 1.48 -1.36
C THR A 91 10.80 0.35 -2.10
N LEU A 92 10.23 -0.86 -2.03
CA LEU A 92 10.72 -1.99 -2.82
C LEU A 92 10.02 -2.09 -4.17
N GLU A 93 8.69 -1.99 -4.16
CA GLU A 93 7.90 -2.07 -5.39
C GLU A 93 6.48 -1.54 -5.23
N TYR A 94 5.91 -1.22 -6.40
CA TYR A 94 4.50 -1.03 -6.67
C TYR A 94 4.08 -1.99 -7.79
N ILE A 95 2.84 -2.46 -7.75
CA ILE A 95 2.21 -3.26 -8.80
C ILE A 95 0.87 -2.61 -9.18
N TYR A 96 0.75 -2.27 -10.46
CA TYR A 96 -0.41 -1.59 -11.04
C TYR A 96 -1.16 -2.53 -11.98
N PRO A 97 -2.49 -2.38 -12.12
CA PRO A 97 -3.22 -2.88 -13.28
C PRO A 97 -2.57 -2.35 -14.57
N ASN A 98 -2.37 -3.22 -15.56
CA ASN A 98 -1.90 -2.76 -16.86
C ASN A 98 -3.08 -2.18 -17.67
N ILE A 99 -3.19 -0.86 -17.72
CA ILE A 99 -4.30 -0.20 -18.40
C ILE A 99 -4.27 -0.35 -19.93
N LYS A 100 -3.09 -0.62 -20.50
CA LYS A 100 -2.92 -0.89 -21.94
C LYS A 100 -3.32 -2.31 -22.33
N ASP A 101 -3.48 -3.17 -21.32
CA ASP A 101 -3.90 -4.55 -21.51
C ASP A 101 -5.42 -4.64 -21.47
N THR A 102 -6.01 -4.53 -22.66
CA THR A 102 -7.45 -4.64 -22.86
C THR A 102 -8.02 -6.05 -22.64
N LEU A 103 -7.17 -7.01 -22.22
CA LEU A 103 -7.54 -8.36 -21.81
C LEU A 103 -7.35 -8.61 -20.30
N GLN A 104 -6.83 -7.64 -19.52
CA GLN A 104 -6.63 -7.75 -18.06
C GLN A 104 -5.77 -8.97 -17.65
N ILE A 105 -4.80 -9.35 -18.47
CA ILE A 105 -3.93 -10.51 -18.24
C ILE A 105 -2.55 -10.14 -17.68
N SER A 106 -2.27 -8.86 -17.47
CA SER A 106 -0.96 -8.38 -17.02
C SER A 106 -1.04 -7.19 -16.07
N PHE A 107 0.07 -6.98 -15.39
CA PHE A 107 0.30 -5.91 -14.43
C PHE A 107 1.63 -5.23 -14.74
N VAL A 108 1.79 -3.99 -14.27
CA VAL A 108 3.04 -3.24 -14.37
C VAL A 108 3.66 -3.18 -12.98
N LYS A 109 4.91 -3.65 -12.85
CA LYS A 109 5.70 -3.53 -11.62
C LYS A 109 6.71 -2.39 -11.75
N SER A 110 6.86 -1.58 -10.70
CA SER A 110 7.78 -0.43 -10.62
C SER A 110 8.40 -0.35 -9.22
N ASN A 111 9.53 0.33 -9.06
CA ASN A 111 10.12 0.66 -7.74
C ASN A 111 9.88 2.13 -7.32
N ARG A 112 9.09 2.87 -8.12
CA ARG A 112 8.68 4.25 -7.85
C ARG A 112 7.17 4.35 -7.98
N ILE A 113 6.59 5.28 -7.23
CA ILE A 113 5.22 5.73 -7.47
C ILE A 113 5.16 6.18 -8.93
N SER A 114 4.37 5.47 -9.69
CA SER A 114 4.03 5.79 -11.06
C SER A 114 2.55 6.10 -11.08
N TYR A 115 2.16 7.22 -11.67
CA TYR A 115 0.81 7.26 -12.21
C TYR A 115 0.76 6.22 -13.36
N PRO A 116 -0.42 5.64 -13.68
CA PRO A 116 -0.55 4.63 -14.74
C PRO A 116 0.07 5.03 -16.10
N HIS A 117 0.39 6.31 -16.32
CA HIS A 117 0.98 6.86 -17.53
C HIS A 117 2.44 7.28 -17.48
N SER A 118 3.09 7.33 -16.32
CA SER A 118 4.48 7.79 -16.30
C SER A 118 5.38 6.75 -16.93
N LYS A 119 5.95 7.08 -18.11
CA LYS A 119 7.01 6.32 -18.78
C LYS A 119 8.24 6.30 -17.88
N HIS A 120 8.27 5.35 -16.94
CA HIS A 120 9.45 5.10 -16.16
C HIS A 120 10.24 3.96 -16.81
N ASN A 121 11.49 4.26 -17.15
CA ASN A 121 12.47 3.32 -17.72
C ASN A 121 12.75 2.10 -16.81
N GLN A 122 12.14 2.01 -15.63
CA GLN A 122 12.32 0.93 -14.65
C GLN A 122 11.04 0.09 -14.42
N SER A 123 9.99 0.31 -15.22
CA SER A 123 8.77 -0.50 -15.14
C SER A 123 8.90 -1.82 -15.91
N LYS A 124 8.34 -2.91 -15.35
CA LYS A 124 8.36 -4.26 -15.93
C LYS A 124 6.96 -4.85 -15.97
N ASN A 125 6.56 -5.35 -17.14
CA ASN A 125 5.32 -6.11 -17.28
C ASN A 125 5.45 -7.49 -16.61
N ILE A 126 4.44 -7.87 -15.81
CA ILE A 126 4.32 -9.19 -15.18
C ILE A 126 2.95 -9.79 -15.51
N LYS A 127 2.87 -11.12 -15.65
CA LYS A 127 1.63 -11.82 -16.01
C LYS A 127 0.76 -12.17 -14.81
N SER A 128 1.30 -12.10 -13.61
CA SER A 128 0.58 -12.46 -12.38
C SER A 128 1.13 -11.70 -11.19
N ILE A 129 0.23 -11.46 -10.23
CA ILE A 129 0.60 -10.88 -8.93
C ILE A 129 1.46 -11.91 -8.18
N PRO A 130 2.62 -11.51 -7.61
CA PRO A 130 3.46 -12.41 -6.82
C PRO A 130 2.70 -13.07 -5.66
N LYS A 131 3.01 -14.34 -5.37
CA LYS A 131 2.27 -15.14 -4.38
C LYS A 131 2.25 -14.52 -2.99
N GLU A 132 3.28 -13.76 -2.62
CA GLU A 132 3.39 -13.07 -1.34
C GLU A 132 2.33 -11.98 -1.11
N TYR A 133 1.62 -11.54 -2.15
CA TYR A 133 0.51 -10.60 -1.99
C TYR A 133 -0.81 -11.28 -1.64
N LYS A 134 -0.91 -12.62 -1.72
CA LYS A 134 -2.17 -13.35 -1.44
C LYS A 134 -2.75 -13.09 -0.05
N THR A 135 -1.90 -12.73 0.91
CA THR A 135 -2.29 -12.44 2.29
C THR A 135 -2.42 -10.95 2.58
N VAL A 136 -2.33 -10.09 1.55
CA VAL A 136 -2.46 -8.64 1.71
C VAL A 136 -3.94 -8.27 1.85
N LEU A 137 -4.26 -7.57 2.94
CA LEU A 137 -5.57 -6.97 3.15
C LEU A 137 -5.86 -5.98 2.03
N GLY A 138 -7.04 -6.10 1.41
CA GLY A 138 -7.43 -5.27 0.28
C GLY A 138 -7.03 -5.81 -1.10
N LEU A 139 -6.39 -6.99 -1.20
CA LEU A 139 -6.10 -7.60 -2.51
C LEU A 139 -7.36 -7.78 -3.37
N ASP A 140 -8.50 -8.12 -2.76
CA ASP A 140 -9.76 -8.29 -3.48
C ASP A 140 -10.27 -6.96 -4.05
N TYR A 141 -10.13 -5.87 -3.29
CA TYR A 141 -10.42 -4.51 -3.77
C TYR A 141 -9.49 -4.11 -4.91
N PHE A 142 -8.19 -4.41 -4.81
CA PHE A 142 -7.25 -4.18 -5.90
C PHE A 142 -7.68 -4.88 -7.20
N LYS A 143 -8.27 -6.08 -7.08
CA LYS A 143 -8.75 -6.89 -8.22
C LYS A 143 -10.19 -6.58 -8.65
N SER A 144 -10.92 -5.72 -7.93
CA SER A 144 -12.36 -5.52 -8.16
C SER A 144 -12.65 -4.55 -9.32
N TYR A 145 -11.94 -4.70 -10.43
CA TYR A 145 -12.15 -3.94 -11.66
C TYR A 145 -12.41 -4.88 -12.82
N SER A 146 -13.18 -4.41 -13.80
CA SER A 146 -13.51 -5.15 -15.01
C SER A 146 -12.70 -4.67 -16.22
N LEU A 147 -12.75 -5.45 -17.30
CA LEU A 147 -12.25 -5.03 -18.61
C LEU A 147 -12.90 -3.72 -19.10
N LYS A 148 -14.17 -3.49 -18.76
CA LYS A 148 -14.87 -2.24 -19.12
C LYS A 148 -14.24 -1.06 -18.40
N ASP A 149 -13.92 -1.21 -17.12
CA ASP A 149 -13.27 -0.18 -16.32
C ASP A 149 -11.89 0.14 -16.89
N ILE A 150 -11.09 -0.87 -17.23
CA ILE A 150 -9.77 -0.67 -17.86
C ILE A 150 -9.89 0.06 -19.20
N LYS A 151 -10.87 -0.28 -20.04
CA LYS A 151 -11.10 0.42 -21.32
C LYS A 151 -11.46 1.90 -21.12
N ILE A 152 -12.30 2.19 -20.13
CA ILE A 152 -12.69 3.57 -19.78
C ILE A 152 -11.46 4.33 -19.25
N ILE A 153 -10.72 3.71 -18.34
CA ILE A 153 -9.49 4.27 -17.77
C ILE A 153 -8.48 4.54 -18.89
N SER A 154 -8.13 3.55 -19.73
CA SER A 154 -7.16 3.73 -20.82
C SER A 154 -7.53 4.93 -21.71
N LYS A 155 -8.81 5.03 -22.11
CA LYS A 155 -9.28 6.16 -22.93
C LYS A 155 -9.08 7.53 -22.26
N ASN A 156 -9.26 7.61 -20.95
CA ASN A 156 -9.15 8.87 -20.21
C ASN A 156 -7.71 9.30 -19.98
N TYR A 157 -6.76 8.38 -20.07
CA TYR A 157 -5.36 8.68 -19.78
C TYR A 157 -4.41 8.54 -21.00
N ASP A 158 -4.86 7.99 -22.14
CA ASP A 158 -4.11 7.95 -23.42
C ASP A 158 -4.07 9.29 -24.19
N ASN A 159 -4.30 10.44 -23.51
CA ASN A 159 -4.12 11.79 -24.08
C ASN A 159 -2.70 12.32 -23.85
#